data_AF-A0AAD7MEP3-F1
#
_entry.id   AF-A0AAD7MEP3-F1
#
_cell.length_a   1.000
_cell.length_b   1.000
_cell.length_c   1.000
_cell.angle_alpha   90.00
_cell.angle_beta   90.00
_cell.angle_gamma   90.00
#
_symmetry.space_group_name_H-M   'P 1'
#
loop_
_entity.id
_entity.type
_entity.pdbx_description
1 polymer ?
#
loop_
_entity_poly.entity_id
_entity_poly.type
_entity_poly.pdbx_seq_one_letter_code
_entity_poly.pdbx_strand_id
1 'polypeptide(L)'
;PVVQDPKKYVRDWWGWWGGLQPEWRTKDSEGTWVIRGDYGKEWDVLSFWGINGTLSVVASVYFWGCSVQGDSAELEEWECAANDVAWIFEGLA
;
A
#
# COMPACT_ATOMS: atom_id res chain seq x y z
N PRO A 1 11.54 -10.29 8.94
CA PRO A 1 12.12 -10.80 7.67
C PRO A 1 13.02 -9.73 7.06
N VAL A 2 14.24 -10.04 6.66
CA VAL A 2 15.13 -9.07 6.01
C VAL A 2 14.76 -9.01 4.52
N VAL A 3 14.45 -7.81 4.01
CA VAL A 3 14.21 -7.58 2.59
C VAL A 3 15.56 -7.68 1.87
N GLN A 4 15.75 -8.74 1.07
CA GLN A 4 17.03 -9.05 0.41
C GLN A 4 17.31 -8.16 -0.81
N ASP A 5 16.26 -7.72 -1.50
CA ASP A 5 16.32 -6.81 -2.64
C ASP A 5 15.21 -5.76 -2.47
N PRO A 6 15.55 -4.59 -1.91
CA PRO A 6 14.59 -3.54 -1.62
C PRO A 6 13.86 -3.01 -2.86
N LYS A 7 14.57 -2.86 -3.98
CA LYS A 7 13.96 -2.36 -5.24
C LYS A 7 12.96 -3.35 -5.81
N LYS A 8 13.31 -4.64 -5.78
CA LYS A 8 12.38 -5.70 -6.17
C LYS A 8 11.18 -5.74 -5.23
N TYR A 9 11.39 -5.62 -3.93
CA TYR A 9 10.31 -5.62 -2.95
C TYR A 9 9.35 -4.45 -3.19
N VAL A 10 9.85 -3.22 -3.33
CA VAL A 10 9.06 -2.02 -3.63
C VAL A 10 8.17 -2.24 -4.86
N ARG A 11 8.75 -2.68 -5.98
CA ARG A 11 8.00 -2.93 -7.21
C ARG A 11 6.93 -4.00 -7.03
N ASP A 12 7.30 -5.11 -6.42
CA ASP A 12 6.39 -6.24 -6.25
C ASP A 12 5.26 -5.90 -5.25
N TRP A 13 5.57 -5.14 -4.20
CA TRP A 13 4.62 -4.65 -3.22
C TRP A 13 3.62 -3.68 -3.84
N TRP A 14 4.07 -2.68 -4.60
CA TRP A 14 3.18 -1.75 -5.31
C TRP A 14 2.32 -2.45 -6.37
N GLY A 15 2.86 -3.48 -7.03
CA GLY A 15 2.10 -4.32 -7.95
C GLY A 15 1.00 -5.11 -7.25
N TRP A 16 1.33 -5.75 -6.14
CA TRP A 16 0.36 -6.49 -5.32
C TRP A 16 -0.70 -5.57 -4.71
N TRP A 17 -0.27 -4.49 -4.04
CA TRP A 17 -1.14 -3.49 -3.44
C TRP A 17 -2.07 -2.85 -4.48
N GLY A 18 -1.53 -2.55 -5.67
CA GLY A 18 -2.30 -2.03 -6.79
C GLY A 18 -3.40 -2.98 -7.26
N GLY A 19 -3.17 -4.29 -7.23
CA GLY A 19 -4.19 -5.30 -7.55
C GLY A 19 -5.28 -5.47 -6.49
N LEU A 20 -5.08 -4.91 -5.29
CA LEU A 20 -6.11 -4.86 -4.23
C LEU A 20 -6.95 -3.59 -4.29
N GLN A 21 -6.52 -2.56 -5.03
CA GLN A 21 -7.21 -1.28 -5.05
C GLN A 21 -8.56 -1.37 -5.75
N PRO A 22 -9.58 -0.66 -5.23
CA PRO A 22 -10.88 -0.64 -5.85
C PRO A 22 -10.87 0.16 -7.15
N GLU A 23 -11.80 -0.15 -8.07
CA GLU A 23 -11.80 0.43 -9.42
C GLU A 23 -11.98 1.95 -9.48
N TRP A 24 -12.65 2.54 -8.48
CA TRP A 24 -12.86 3.99 -8.42
C TRP A 24 -11.58 4.77 -8.10
N ARG A 25 -10.50 4.09 -7.69
CA ARG A 25 -9.25 4.73 -7.36
C ARG A 25 -8.49 5.12 -8.63
N THR A 26 -7.88 6.30 -8.61
CA THR A 26 -7.14 6.83 -9.75
C THR A 26 -5.66 7.01 -9.44
N LYS A 27 -4.86 7.00 -10.50
CA LYS A 27 -3.44 7.34 -10.47
C LYS A 27 -3.22 8.71 -11.11
N ASP A 28 -2.21 9.41 -10.66
CA ASP A 28 -1.76 10.65 -11.29
C ASP A 28 -0.97 10.40 -12.59
N SER A 29 -0.43 11.48 -13.17
CA SER A 29 0.37 11.41 -14.41
C SER A 29 1.67 10.62 -14.27
N GLU A 30 2.13 10.37 -13.04
CA GLU A 30 3.36 9.62 -12.75
C GLU A 30 3.04 8.14 -12.44
N GLY A 31 1.76 7.78 -12.39
CA GLY A 31 1.33 6.42 -12.06
C GLY A 31 1.24 6.15 -10.56
N THR A 32 1.33 7.19 -9.74
CA THR A 32 1.21 7.13 -8.28
C THR A 32 -0.26 7.20 -7.88
N TRP A 33 -0.65 6.41 -6.88
CA TRP A 33 -2.01 6.41 -6.37
C TRP A 33 -2.36 7.75 -5.71
N VAL A 34 -3.54 8.27 -6.04
CA VAL A 34 -4.00 9.56 -5.54
C VAL A 34 -4.63 9.38 -4.15
N ILE A 35 -4.05 10.02 -3.12
CA ILE A 35 -4.51 10.00 -1.71
C ILE A 35 -5.41 11.20 -1.35
N ARG A 36 -6.38 11.53 -2.21
CA ARG A 36 -7.32 12.64 -1.99
C ARG A 36 -8.65 12.42 -2.71
N GLY A 37 -9.68 13.09 -2.24
CA GLY A 37 -11.03 13.05 -2.82
C GLY A 37 -11.98 12.20 -1.99
N ASP A 38 -13.17 11.96 -2.54
CA ASP A 38 -14.20 11.14 -1.90
C ASP A 38 -13.94 9.65 -2.11
N TYR A 39 -14.24 8.86 -1.09
CA TYR A 39 -14.20 7.40 -1.19
C TYR A 39 -15.35 6.89 -2.08
N GLY A 40 -15.05 5.88 -2.89
CA GLY A 40 -16.08 5.14 -3.60
C GLY A 40 -16.88 4.21 -2.68
N LYS A 41 -17.98 3.66 -3.21
CA LYS A 41 -18.86 2.74 -2.45
C LYS A 41 -18.46 1.28 -2.58
N GLU A 42 -17.87 0.90 -3.71
CA GLU A 42 -17.49 -0.48 -4.02
C GLU A 42 -16.01 -0.68 -3.67
N TRP A 43 -15.74 -1.53 -2.70
CA TRP A 43 -14.37 -1.79 -2.21
C TRP A 43 -13.76 -3.07 -2.80
N ASP A 44 -14.47 -3.73 -3.72
CA ASP A 44 -14.04 -4.91 -4.48
C ASP A 44 -13.26 -5.92 -3.63
N VAL A 45 -11.99 -6.14 -3.95
CA VAL A 45 -11.11 -7.14 -3.32
C VAL A 45 -10.86 -6.83 -1.84
N LEU A 46 -10.86 -5.56 -1.44
CA LEU A 46 -10.68 -5.16 -0.03
C LEU A 46 -11.92 -5.45 0.83
N SER A 47 -13.09 -5.67 0.22
CA SER A 47 -14.31 -6.06 0.93
C SER A 47 -14.33 -7.53 1.37
N PHE A 48 -13.44 -8.37 0.81
CA PHE A 48 -13.35 -9.79 1.15
C PHE A 48 -12.50 -10.00 2.41
N TRP A 49 -13.17 -10.14 3.55
CA TRP A 49 -12.59 -10.55 4.82
C TRP A 49 -11.98 -11.96 4.71
N GLY A 50 -10.65 -12.08 4.63
CA GLY A 50 -9.96 -13.37 4.47
C GLY A 50 -8.45 -13.28 4.65
N ILE A 51 -7.73 -14.33 4.23
CA ILE A 51 -6.25 -14.46 4.40
C ILE A 51 -5.45 -13.37 3.65
N ASN A 52 -6.10 -12.64 2.74
CA ASN A 52 -5.60 -11.47 2.01
C ASN A 52 -6.14 -10.14 2.57
N GLY A 53 -6.69 -10.15 3.78
CA GLY A 53 -7.36 -9.00 4.37
C GLY A 53 -6.43 -7.87 4.80
N THR A 54 -7.04 -6.83 5.34
CA THR A 54 -6.41 -5.60 5.83
C THR A 54 -5.25 -5.83 6.80
N LEU A 55 -5.29 -6.89 7.61
CA LEU A 55 -4.21 -7.27 8.52
C LEU A 55 -2.91 -7.67 7.80
N SER A 56 -2.99 -8.35 6.65
CA SER A 56 -1.81 -8.73 5.86
C SER A 56 -1.13 -7.50 5.26
N VAL A 57 -1.93 -6.49 4.87
CA VAL A 57 -1.43 -5.20 4.38
C VAL A 57 -0.68 -4.47 5.51
N VAL A 58 -1.28 -4.33 6.69
CA VAL A 58 -0.64 -3.68 7.85
C VAL A 58 0.65 -4.40 8.25
N ALA A 59 0.64 -5.74 8.30
CA ALA A 59 1.81 -6.53 8.61
C ALA A 59 2.94 -6.29 7.58
N SER A 60 2.60 -6.23 6.29
CA SER A 60 3.60 -6.00 5.23
C SER A 60 4.28 -4.63 5.35
N VAL A 61 3.50 -3.56 5.65
CA VAL A 61 4.03 -2.21 5.86
C VAL A 61 4.86 -2.14 7.13
N TYR A 62 4.43 -2.78 8.21
CA TYR A 62 5.18 -2.84 9.47
C TYR A 62 6.54 -3.51 9.29
N PHE A 63 6.57 -4.72 8.70
CA PHE A 63 7.84 -5.43 8.49
C PHE A 63 8.75 -4.74 7.49
N TRP A 64 8.20 -4.08 6.48
CA TRP A 64 8.98 -3.22 5.58
C TRP A 64 9.62 -2.07 6.35
N GLY A 65 8.86 -1.32 7.17
CA GLY A 65 9.40 -0.22 7.97
C GLY A 65 10.51 -0.65 8.92
N CYS A 66 10.38 -1.83 9.56
CA CYS A 66 11.46 -2.40 10.38
C CYS A 66 12.74 -2.74 9.60
N SER A 67 12.64 -2.90 8.28
CA SER A 67 13.78 -3.25 7.42
C SER A 67 14.49 -2.04 6.80
N VAL A 68 13.85 -0.86 6.79
CA VAL A 68 14.46 0.39 6.33
C VAL A 68 15.51 0.84 7.35
N GLN A 69 16.79 0.67 7.03
CA GLN A 69 17.92 1.00 7.92
C GLN A 69 18.59 2.33 7.53
N GLY A 70 17.85 3.43 7.56
CA GLY A 70 18.41 4.78 7.36
C GLY A 70 18.76 5.14 5.91
N ASP A 71 18.32 4.33 4.94
CA ASP A 71 18.28 4.74 3.52
C ASP A 71 17.10 5.71 3.33
N SER A 72 17.39 6.94 2.94
CA SER A 72 16.37 7.99 2.80
C SER A 72 15.38 7.72 1.66
N ALA A 73 15.81 7.04 0.59
CA ALA A 73 14.92 6.73 -0.53
C ALA A 73 13.99 5.56 -0.19
N GLU A 74 14.48 4.55 0.52
CA GLU A 74 13.63 3.46 1.00
C GLU A 74 12.65 3.92 2.08
N LEU A 75 13.06 4.89 2.91
CA LEU A 75 12.20 5.51 3.89
C LEU A 75 11.05 6.28 3.22
N GLU A 76 11.36 7.09 2.21
CA GLU A 76 10.36 7.84 1.44
C GLU A 76 9.34 6.91 0.77
N GLU A 77 9.80 5.83 0.13
CA GLU A 77 8.91 4.82 -0.47
C GLU A 77 8.02 4.13 0.56
N TRP A 78 8.57 3.77 1.70
CA TRP A 78 7.80 3.18 2.80
C TRP A 78 6.77 4.17 3.36
N GLU A 79 7.13 5.44 3.55
CA GLU A 79 6.21 6.48 4.01
C GLU A 79 5.06 6.70 3.02
N CYS A 80 5.36 6.74 1.71
CA CYS A 80 4.34 6.79 0.66
C CYS A 80 3.38 5.59 0.76
N ALA A 81 3.90 4.38 0.87
CA ALA A 81 3.10 3.17 1.03
C ALA A 81 2.24 3.19 2.31
N ALA A 82 2.81 3.64 3.43
CA ALA A 82 2.11 3.71 4.71
C ALA A 82 0.97 4.73 4.70
N ASN A 83 1.21 5.92 4.12
CA ASN A 83 0.20 6.96 3.96
C ASN A 83 -0.94 6.51 3.04
N ASP A 84 -0.58 5.82 1.96
CA ASP A 84 -1.54 5.28 1.00
C ASP A 84 -2.47 4.23 1.62
N VAL A 85 -1.91 3.31 2.40
CA VAL A 85 -2.66 2.29 3.16
C VAL A 85 -3.55 2.94 4.22
N ALA A 86 -3.03 3.92 4.97
CA ALA A 86 -3.79 4.62 5.99
C ALA A 86 -5.02 5.30 5.40
N TRP A 87 -4.85 6.02 4.28
CA TRP A 87 -5.95 6.69 3.59
C TRP A 87 -7.03 5.71 3.11
N ILE A 88 -6.64 4.57 2.53
CA ILE A 88 -7.60 3.53 2.11
C ILE A 88 -8.35 2.94 3.31
N PHE A 89 -7.68 2.77 4.45
CA PHE A 89 -8.28 2.18 5.64
C PHE A 89 -9.22 3.15 6.35
N GLU A 90 -8.97 4.45 6.28
CA GLU A 90 -9.90 5.48 6.75
C GLU A 90 -11.23 5.45 5.98
N GLY A 91 -11.20 5.17 4.68
CA GLY A 91 -12.42 5.04 3.87
C GLY A 91 -13.19 3.74 4.08
N LEU A 92 -12.53 2.69 4.59
CA LEU A 92 -13.14 1.41 4.93
C LEU A 92 -13.87 1.43 6.29
N ALA A 93 -13.59 2.40 7.15
CA ALA A 93 -14.13 2.53 8.52
C ALA A 93 -15.50 3.22 8.56
#